data_AF-A0A5S4GU40-F1
#
_entry.id   AF-A0A5S4GU40-F1
#
_cell.length_a   1.000
_cell.length_b   1.000
_cell.length_c   1.000
_cell.angle_alpha   90.00
_cell.angle_beta   90.00
_cell.angle_gamma   90.00
#
_symmetry.space_group_name_H-M   'P 1'
#
loop_
_entity.id
_entity.type
_entity.pdbx_description
1 polymer ?
#
loop_
_entity_poly.entity_id
_entity_poly.type
_entity_poly.pdbx_seq_one_letter_code
_entity_poly.pdbx_strand_id
1 'polypeptide(L)'
;MTMADIDVLTAREMEILSLTGSGHSAHEIAGLLGISRCAVENHRRRIYHKLGVAGQSEAVFRGLALHLLAGPLRPPRAESPSGRELVVMHARCVMAAELVTRTVLGGGRALVAVRSGLPCEVHVESWSRIGFTAVLVDPVPGDWLLPLRLGARTVAVPSAPPEPAAVAEAVAHGACAVLWLRDVPEHLCAVLDLVARGYVVVGSRDRQEQGPRLTARERDVLASIAAGHTIRQTARLLGIASKTVESTRARLFRKLGARNRSQALAIAYRAGLVAAGQDRPAAPVTGHDSPGPPART
;
A
#
# COMPACT_ATOMS: atom_id res chain seq x y z
N MET A 1 9.85 19.76 6.26
CA MET A 1 8.46 20.24 6.41
C MET A 1 8.14 20.21 7.90
N THR A 2 8.03 21.39 8.51
CA THR A 2 8.12 21.64 9.95
C THR A 2 6.80 21.36 10.68
N MET A 3 6.88 21.09 11.98
CA MET A 3 5.79 20.76 12.93
C MET A 3 4.64 21.79 13.03
N ALA A 4 4.60 22.81 12.18
CA ALA A 4 3.66 23.94 12.26
C ALA A 4 2.32 23.72 11.53
N ASP A 5 2.18 22.67 10.71
CA ASP A 5 0.93 22.39 10.00
C ASP A 5 -0.03 21.48 10.78
N ILE A 6 0.30 21.02 12.00
CA ILE A 6 -0.33 19.89 12.75
C ILE A 6 -1.80 20.14 13.21
N ASP A 7 -2.44 21.22 12.80
CA ASP A 7 -3.88 21.51 13.02
C ASP A 7 -4.83 20.61 12.15
N VAL A 8 -4.35 19.42 11.74
CA VAL A 8 -4.67 18.78 10.45
C VAL A 8 -6.00 18.03 10.42
N LEU A 9 -6.40 17.37 11.52
CA LEU A 9 -7.56 16.47 11.53
C LEU A 9 -8.62 16.94 12.53
N THR A 10 -9.84 17.06 12.03
CA THR A 10 -11.03 17.32 12.88
C THR A 10 -11.26 16.15 13.83
N ALA A 11 -11.95 16.37 14.95
CA ALA A 11 -12.31 15.32 15.91
C ALA A 11 -12.96 14.10 15.22
N ARG A 12 -13.81 14.37 14.21
CA ARG A 12 -14.46 13.30 13.43
C ARG A 12 -13.50 12.53 12.54
N GLU A 13 -12.54 13.20 11.92
CA GLU A 13 -11.49 12.55 11.14
C GLU A 13 -10.55 11.73 12.03
N MET A 14 -10.31 12.18 13.26
CA MET A 14 -9.50 11.49 14.25
C MET A 14 -10.18 10.22 14.75
N GLU A 15 -11.49 10.24 15.03
CA GLU A 15 -12.28 9.04 15.33
C GLU A 15 -12.21 8.01 14.20
N ILE A 16 -12.41 8.45 12.96
CA ILE A 16 -12.36 7.57 11.78
C ILE A 16 -10.96 6.99 11.61
N LEU A 17 -9.91 7.79 11.79
CA LEU A 17 -8.53 7.34 11.74
C LEU A 17 -8.23 6.32 12.85
N SER A 18 -8.77 6.52 14.06
CA SER A 18 -8.60 5.60 15.18
C SER A 18 -9.27 4.26 14.93
N LEU A 19 -10.54 4.24 14.55
CA LEU A 19 -11.25 2.99 14.25
C LEU A 19 -10.61 2.24 13.07
N THR A 20 -10.08 3.01 12.11
CA THR A 20 -9.30 2.48 10.98
C THR A 20 -7.99 1.84 11.46
N GLY A 21 -7.28 2.47 12.41
CA GLY A 21 -6.07 1.91 13.03
C GLY A 21 -6.34 0.67 13.88
N SER A 22 -7.52 0.58 14.49
CA SER A 22 -7.98 -0.62 15.20
C SER A 22 -8.45 -1.75 14.27
N GLY A 23 -8.37 -1.58 12.94
CA GLY A 23 -8.70 -2.62 11.96
C GLY A 23 -10.17 -2.72 11.56
N HIS A 24 -11.03 -1.78 11.97
CA HIS A 24 -12.45 -1.81 11.59
C HIS A 24 -12.63 -1.52 10.10
N SER A 25 -13.55 -2.25 9.47
CA SER A 25 -13.96 -2.01 8.08
C SER A 25 -14.81 -0.76 7.95
N ALA A 26 -14.88 -0.19 6.74
CA ALA A 26 -15.74 0.98 6.48
C ALA A 26 -17.23 0.72 6.78
N HIS A 27 -17.67 -0.54 6.77
CA HIS A 27 -19.03 -0.91 7.15
C HIS A 27 -19.24 -0.90 8.67
N GLU A 28 -18.30 -1.46 9.42
CA GLU A 28 -18.33 -1.44 10.88
C GLU A 28 -18.17 -0.01 11.42
N ILE A 29 -17.25 0.78 10.86
CA ILE A 29 -17.08 2.19 11.20
C ILE A 29 -18.38 2.97 10.95
N ALA A 30 -19.04 2.73 9.81
CA ALA A 30 -20.33 3.34 9.50
C ALA A 30 -21.40 3.01 10.55
N GLY A 31 -21.47 1.75 10.97
CA GLY A 31 -22.37 1.29 12.03
C GLY A 31 -22.07 1.92 13.40
N LEU A 32 -20.79 1.91 13.81
CA LEU A 32 -20.33 2.46 15.08
C LEU A 32 -20.55 3.98 15.18
N LEU A 33 -20.38 4.67 14.07
CA LEU A 33 -20.42 6.13 14.03
C LEU A 33 -21.77 6.70 13.56
N GLY A 34 -22.76 5.86 13.24
CA GLY A 34 -24.09 6.27 12.78
C GLY A 34 -24.09 7.03 11.44
N ILE A 35 -23.11 6.77 10.56
CA ILE A 35 -22.95 7.46 9.27
C ILE A 35 -22.95 6.47 8.10
N SER A 36 -23.13 6.97 6.87
CA SER A 36 -23.06 6.10 5.69
C SER A 36 -21.64 5.61 5.40
N ARG A 37 -21.50 4.40 4.84
CA ARG A 37 -20.21 3.89 4.33
C ARG A 37 -19.53 4.87 3.37
N CYS A 38 -20.31 5.53 2.51
CA CYS A 38 -19.80 6.53 1.56
C CYS A 38 -19.19 7.74 2.29
N ALA A 39 -19.77 8.15 3.42
CA ALA A 39 -19.20 9.21 4.26
C ALA A 39 -17.86 8.78 4.85
N VAL A 40 -17.75 7.55 5.37
CA VAL A 40 -16.48 7.00 5.87
C VAL A 40 -15.38 7.02 4.81
N GLU A 41 -15.68 6.58 3.58
CA GLU A 41 -14.72 6.61 2.45
C GLU A 41 -14.30 8.04 2.07
N ASN A 42 -15.24 8.99 2.11
CA ASN A 42 -14.93 10.40 1.86
C ASN A 42 -14.06 11.01 2.97
N HIS A 43 -14.32 10.67 4.24
CA HIS A 43 -13.47 11.07 5.35
C HIS A 43 -12.07 10.48 5.24
N ARG A 44 -11.94 9.18 4.90
CA ARG A 44 -10.64 8.55 4.61
C ARG A 44 -9.87 9.28 3.53
N ARG A 45 -10.51 9.64 2.41
CA ARG A 45 -9.86 10.42 1.34
C ARG A 45 -9.33 11.77 1.84
N ARG A 46 -10.10 12.49 2.67
CA ARG A 46 -9.65 13.76 3.25
C ARG A 46 -8.51 13.55 4.22
N ILE A 47 -8.61 12.56 5.10
CA ILE A 47 -7.54 12.17 6.02
C ILE A 47 -6.26 11.90 5.24
N TYR A 48 -6.35 11.13 4.15
CA TYR A 48 -5.18 10.78 3.35
C TYR A 48 -4.54 12.01 2.69
N HIS A 49 -5.36 12.87 2.10
CA HIS A 49 -4.88 14.13 1.52
C HIS A 49 -4.23 15.04 2.57
N LYS A 50 -4.88 15.18 3.74
CA LYS A 50 -4.43 16.02 4.85
C LYS A 50 -3.14 15.51 5.49
N LEU A 51 -3.02 14.19 5.64
CA LEU A 51 -1.81 13.56 6.14
C LEU A 51 -0.73 13.43 5.06
N GLY A 52 -1.03 13.68 3.78
CA GLY A 52 -0.08 13.53 2.68
C GLY A 52 0.34 12.09 2.43
N VAL A 53 -0.62 11.17 2.54
CA VAL A 53 -0.40 9.71 2.51
C VAL A 53 -1.25 9.07 1.42
N ALA A 54 -0.80 7.95 0.87
CA ALA A 54 -1.44 7.27 -0.25
C ALA A 54 -2.47 6.21 0.17
N GLY A 55 -2.46 5.76 1.43
CA GLY A 55 -3.27 4.61 1.85
C GLY A 55 -3.54 4.51 3.34
N GLN A 56 -4.32 3.48 3.72
CA GLN A 56 -4.79 3.28 5.08
C GLN A 56 -3.65 3.04 6.07
N SER A 57 -2.74 2.13 5.71
CA SER A 57 -1.59 1.77 6.55
C SER A 57 -0.70 2.98 6.79
N GLU A 58 -0.42 3.78 5.75
CA GLU A 58 0.37 5.01 5.88
C GLU A 58 -0.35 6.08 6.70
N ALA A 59 -1.68 6.20 6.58
CA ALA A 59 -2.47 7.11 7.41
C ALA A 59 -2.45 6.74 8.88
N VAL A 60 -2.66 5.46 9.21
CA VAL A 60 -2.58 4.94 10.58
C VAL A 60 -1.18 5.14 11.14
N PHE A 61 -0.18 4.85 10.31
CA PHE A 61 1.22 5.01 10.62
C PHE A 61 1.62 6.47 10.93
N ARG A 62 1.27 7.42 10.05
CA ARG A 62 1.46 8.85 10.33
C ARG A 62 0.64 9.30 11.53
N GLY A 63 -0.57 8.77 11.72
CA GLY A 63 -1.39 9.04 12.89
C GLY A 63 -0.69 8.65 14.21
N LEU A 64 -0.08 7.47 14.27
CA LEU A 64 0.71 7.04 15.44
C LEU A 64 2.02 7.83 15.59
N ALA A 65 2.74 8.08 14.49
CA ALA A 65 3.99 8.86 14.51
C ALA A 65 3.77 10.30 15.00
N LEU A 66 2.62 10.90 14.64
CA LEU A 66 2.19 12.22 15.08
C LEU A 66 1.43 12.21 16.42
N HIS A 67 1.33 11.05 17.10
CA HIS A 67 0.61 10.87 18.37
C HIS A 67 -0.89 11.21 18.34
N LEU A 68 -1.52 11.15 17.16
CA LEU A 68 -2.96 11.37 16.98
C LEU A 68 -3.80 10.15 17.39
N LEU A 69 -3.17 8.98 17.54
CA LEU A 69 -3.79 7.72 17.91
C LEU A 69 -3.22 7.21 19.24
N ALA A 70 -4.10 6.83 20.18
CA ALA A 70 -3.70 6.16 21.41
C ALA A 70 -3.30 4.70 21.08
N GLY A 71 -2.07 4.31 21.44
CA GLY A 71 -1.59 2.95 21.20
C GLY A 71 -2.26 1.90 22.07
N PRO A 72 -2.28 0.62 21.63
CA PRO A 72 -2.77 -0.47 22.47
C PRO A 72 -1.89 -0.62 23.71
N LEU A 73 -2.54 -0.64 24.88
CA LEU A 73 -1.96 -0.87 26.20
C LEU A 73 -1.39 -2.29 26.28
N ARG A 74 -0.15 -2.49 25.84
CA ARG A 74 0.84 -3.37 26.50
C ARG A 74 2.24 -3.18 25.92
N PRO A 75 3.17 -2.51 26.62
CA PRO A 75 4.59 -2.56 26.25
C PRO A 75 5.23 -3.82 26.83
N PRO A 76 6.06 -4.58 26.09
CA PRO A 76 7.02 -5.44 26.74
C PRO A 76 8.45 -5.24 26.23
N ARG A 77 9.25 -4.75 27.19
CA ARG A 77 10.70 -4.87 27.43
C ARG A 77 11.67 -3.93 26.67
N ALA A 78 12.48 -3.33 27.55
CA ALA A 78 13.58 -2.39 27.38
C ALA A 78 13.23 -1.13 26.56
N GLU A 79 12.67 -0.13 27.24
CA GLU A 79 13.04 1.24 26.87
C GLU A 79 14.57 1.33 26.97
N SER A 80 15.22 1.77 25.90
CA SER A 80 16.65 2.05 25.96
C SER A 80 16.84 3.23 26.91
N PRO A 81 17.55 3.05 28.05
CA PRO A 81 17.65 4.08 29.09
C PRO A 81 18.38 5.34 28.63
N SER A 82 19.00 5.34 27.44
CA SER A 82 19.73 6.48 26.87
C SER A 82 19.01 7.19 25.71
N GLY A 83 17.89 6.64 25.21
CA GLY A 83 17.25 7.12 23.98
C GLY A 83 18.09 6.93 22.71
N ARG A 84 19.26 6.28 22.79
CA ARG A 84 20.11 5.97 21.63
C ARG A 84 19.72 4.61 21.05
N GLU A 85 19.20 4.65 19.84
CA GLU A 85 18.84 3.47 19.06
C GLU A 85 19.86 3.23 17.94
N LEU A 86 20.38 2.01 17.86
CA LEU A 86 21.24 1.56 16.78
C LEU A 86 20.44 0.62 15.87
N VAL A 87 20.41 0.93 14.59
CA VAL A 87 19.82 0.05 13.59
C VAL A 87 20.87 -0.95 13.13
N VAL A 88 20.56 -2.24 13.19
CA VAL A 88 21.44 -3.31 12.69
C VAL A 88 20.78 -3.94 11.47
N MET A 89 21.38 -3.80 10.30
CA MET A 89 20.81 -4.30 9.06
C MET A 89 21.55 -5.56 8.60
N HIS A 90 20.80 -6.59 8.19
CA HIS A 90 21.31 -7.68 7.36
C HIS A 90 20.58 -7.69 6.02
N ALA A 91 21.35 -7.69 4.94
CA ALA A 91 20.84 -7.74 3.58
C ALA A 91 21.87 -8.42 2.67
N ARG A 92 21.39 -9.32 1.81
CA ARG A 92 22.24 -10.04 0.83
C ARG A 92 22.28 -9.35 -0.53
N CYS A 93 21.22 -8.61 -0.85
CA CYS A 93 21.12 -7.84 -2.07
C CYS A 93 21.73 -6.44 -1.85
N VAL A 94 22.75 -6.09 -2.63
CA VAL A 94 23.45 -4.78 -2.54
C VAL A 94 22.48 -3.62 -2.73
N MET A 95 21.56 -3.72 -3.69
CA MET A 95 20.58 -2.65 -3.97
C MET A 95 19.63 -2.41 -2.80
N ALA A 96 19.14 -3.48 -2.19
CA ALA A 96 18.26 -3.35 -1.04
C ALA A 96 19.02 -2.84 0.20
N ALA A 97 20.26 -3.29 0.38
CA ALA A 97 21.16 -2.79 1.43
C ALA A 97 21.41 -1.28 1.29
N GLU A 98 21.68 -0.80 0.07
CA GLU A 98 21.90 0.61 -0.22
C GLU A 98 20.64 1.45 0.03
N LEU A 99 19.48 0.96 -0.39
CA LEU A 99 18.20 1.65 -0.18
C LEU A 99 17.89 1.83 1.31
N VAL A 100 17.99 0.75 2.09
CA VAL A 100 17.79 0.79 3.54
C VAL A 100 18.84 1.69 4.20
N THR A 101 20.11 1.57 3.80
CA THR A 101 21.21 2.39 4.34
C THR A 101 20.94 3.88 4.15
N ARG A 102 20.63 4.29 2.92
CA ARG A 102 20.35 5.69 2.60
C ARG A 102 19.14 6.20 3.38
N THR A 103 18.10 5.39 3.53
CA THR A 103 16.88 5.76 4.26
C THR A 103 17.15 5.96 5.75
N VAL A 104 17.87 5.03 6.39
CA VAL A 104 18.20 5.09 7.82
C VAL A 104 19.12 6.28 8.13
N LEU A 105 20.20 6.45 7.35
CA LEU A 105 21.13 7.56 7.52
C LEU A 105 20.48 8.91 7.22
N GLY A 106 19.65 8.99 6.17
CA GLY A 106 18.88 10.19 5.83
C GLY A 106 17.86 10.57 6.92
N GLY A 107 17.37 9.58 7.68
CA GLY A 107 16.55 9.78 8.86
C GLY A 107 17.32 10.14 10.14
N GLY A 108 18.64 10.34 10.06
CA GLY A 108 19.48 10.74 11.19
C GLY A 108 19.78 9.63 12.20
N ARG A 109 19.63 8.35 11.81
CA ARG A 109 19.84 7.19 12.70
C ARG A 109 21.18 6.52 12.41
N ALA A 110 21.83 6.03 13.46
CA ALA A 110 23.05 5.24 13.33
C ALA A 110 22.70 3.82 12.79
N LEU A 111 23.54 3.32 11.87
CA LEU A 111 23.33 2.04 11.20
C LEU A 111 24.63 1.21 11.22
N VAL A 112 24.49 -0.08 11.52
CA VAL A 112 25.53 -1.09 11.28
C VAL A 112 25.01 -2.08 10.25
N ALA A 113 25.70 -2.21 9.12
CA ALA A 113 25.39 -3.19 8.09
C ALA A 113 26.23 -4.47 8.31
N VAL A 114 25.56 -5.59 8.56
CA VAL A 114 26.18 -6.91 8.76
C VAL A 114 26.16 -7.68 7.44
N ARG A 115 27.32 -7.85 6.80
CA ARG A 115 27.43 -8.54 5.49
C ARG A 115 27.66 -10.05 5.59
N SER A 116 28.25 -10.53 6.68
CA SER A 116 28.69 -11.93 6.84
C SER A 116 28.62 -12.38 8.30
N GLY A 117 27.41 -12.31 8.89
CA GLY A 117 27.17 -12.62 10.30
C GLY A 117 27.82 -11.62 11.28
N LEU A 118 27.35 -11.59 12.53
CA LEU A 118 28.11 -10.97 13.62
C LEU A 118 29.23 -11.94 14.02
N PRO A 119 30.48 -11.48 14.25
CA PRO A 119 31.48 -12.31 14.92
C PRO A 119 30.90 -12.80 16.25
N CYS A 120 31.11 -14.08 16.56
CA CYS A 120 30.41 -14.82 17.61
C CYS A 120 30.61 -14.29 19.05
N GLU A 121 31.45 -13.28 19.24
CA GLU A 121 31.77 -12.68 20.53
C GLU A 121 31.47 -11.18 20.54
N VAL A 122 30.21 -10.80 20.35
CA VAL A 122 29.76 -9.46 20.76
C VAL A 122 29.41 -9.53 22.24
N HIS A 123 30.28 -9.01 23.12
CA HIS A 123 29.96 -8.81 24.53
C HIS A 123 28.89 -7.71 24.67
N VAL A 124 27.61 -8.11 24.64
CA VAL A 124 26.44 -7.20 24.72
C VAL A 124 26.35 -6.51 26.09
N GLU A 125 27.03 -7.03 27.13
CA GLU A 125 26.99 -6.48 28.50
C GLU A 125 27.41 -5.01 28.59
N SER A 126 28.39 -4.57 27.80
CA SER A 126 28.84 -3.17 27.77
C SER A 126 27.87 -2.23 27.04
N TRP A 127 26.89 -2.79 26.31
CA TRP A 127 25.97 -2.08 25.43
C TRP A 127 24.53 -2.06 25.97
N SER A 128 24.34 -2.48 27.23
CA SER A 128 23.05 -2.51 27.94
C SER A 128 22.28 -1.18 27.98
N ARG A 129 22.92 -0.06 27.61
CA ARG A 129 22.31 1.28 27.50
C ARG A 129 21.82 1.64 26.10
N ILE A 130 22.06 0.82 25.08
CA ILE A 130 21.72 1.09 23.67
C ILE A 130 20.56 0.17 23.28
N GLY A 131 19.54 0.75 22.64
CA GLY A 131 18.45 -0.03 22.05
C GLY A 131 18.86 -0.53 20.67
N PHE A 132 18.52 -1.77 20.33
CA PHE A 132 18.79 -2.31 19.01
C PHE A 132 17.48 -2.58 18.27
N THR A 133 17.42 -2.13 17.02
CA THR A 133 16.39 -2.55 16.07
C THR A 133 17.06 -3.18 14.86
N ALA A 134 16.74 -4.43 14.61
CA ALA A 134 17.26 -5.19 13.49
C ALA A 134 16.36 -5.03 12.25
N VAL A 135 16.96 -4.72 11.09
CA VAL A 135 16.29 -4.70 9.80
C VAL A 135 16.81 -5.85 8.96
N LEU A 136 15.97 -6.84 8.69
CA LEU A 136 16.33 -8.02 7.90
C LEU A 136 15.70 -7.93 6.52
N VAL A 137 16.50 -7.84 5.47
CA VAL A 137 16.03 -7.82 4.08
C VAL A 137 16.04 -9.23 3.52
N ASP A 138 14.89 -9.68 3.02
CA ASP A 138 14.67 -11.05 2.50
C ASP A 138 15.24 -12.14 3.45
N PRO A 139 14.79 -12.17 4.71
CA PRO A 139 15.37 -13.05 5.73
C PRO A 139 15.18 -14.53 5.38
N VAL A 140 16.21 -15.34 5.62
CA VAL A 140 16.10 -16.80 5.67
C VAL A 140 16.21 -17.29 7.13
N PRO A 141 15.90 -18.57 7.42
CA PRO A 141 15.88 -19.10 8.80
C PRO A 141 17.08 -18.74 9.69
N GLY A 142 18.30 -18.69 9.15
CA GLY A 142 19.51 -18.33 9.91
C GLY A 142 19.62 -16.85 10.32
N ASP A 143 18.97 -15.94 9.59
CA ASP A 143 19.09 -14.50 9.81
C ASP A 143 18.35 -14.04 11.08
N TRP A 144 17.33 -14.81 11.49
CA TRP A 144 16.53 -14.54 12.70
C TRP A 144 17.32 -14.70 14.00
N LEU A 145 18.47 -15.38 13.97
CA LEU A 145 19.35 -15.52 15.13
C LEU A 145 20.03 -14.20 15.51
N LEU A 146 20.27 -13.31 14.53
CA LEU A 146 20.93 -12.03 14.75
C LEU A 146 20.13 -11.13 15.72
N PRO A 147 18.83 -10.83 15.46
CA PRO A 147 18.03 -10.06 16.40
C PRO A 147 17.92 -10.72 17.77
N LEU A 148 17.75 -12.05 17.81
CA LEU A 148 17.63 -12.81 19.07
C LEU A 148 18.88 -12.65 19.95
N ARG A 149 20.08 -12.73 19.37
CA ARG A 149 21.35 -12.56 20.10
C ARG A 149 21.54 -11.14 20.63
N LEU A 150 21.04 -10.14 19.90
CA LEU A 150 21.13 -8.72 20.30
C LEU A 150 20.00 -8.29 21.25
N GLY A 151 18.98 -9.12 21.46
CA GLY A 151 17.73 -8.68 22.07
C GLY A 151 17.05 -7.56 21.27
N ALA A 152 17.28 -7.52 19.97
CA ALA A 152 16.80 -6.46 19.09
C ALA A 152 15.37 -6.70 18.64
N ARG A 153 14.61 -5.61 18.44
CA ARG A 153 13.30 -5.68 17.79
C ARG A 153 13.49 -5.82 16.29
N THR A 154 12.65 -6.61 15.63
CA THR A 154 12.93 -6.99 14.23
C THR A 154 11.92 -6.39 13.26
N VAL A 155 12.42 -5.76 12.20
CA VAL A 155 11.66 -5.34 11.01
C VAL A 155 12.09 -6.22 9.84
N ALA A 156 11.17 -7.00 9.30
CA ALA A 156 11.38 -7.79 8.10
C ALA A 156 11.03 -6.97 6.86
N VAL A 157 11.93 -6.98 5.87
CA VAL A 157 11.79 -6.22 4.63
C VAL A 157 11.87 -7.16 3.43
N PRO A 158 10.75 -7.77 3.01
CA PRO A 158 10.71 -8.56 1.79
C PRO A 158 10.84 -7.67 0.55
N SER A 159 11.59 -8.11 -0.45
CA SER A 159 11.67 -7.49 -1.78
C SER A 159 10.42 -7.78 -2.62
N ALA A 160 9.85 -8.96 -2.45
CA ALA A 160 8.57 -9.34 -3.03
C ALA A 160 7.39 -8.74 -2.23
N PRO A 161 6.24 -8.51 -2.88
CA PRO A 161 5.04 -8.06 -2.19
C PRO A 161 4.67 -9.04 -1.06
N PRO A 162 4.60 -8.61 0.21
CA PRO A 162 4.36 -9.53 1.33
C PRO A 162 2.99 -10.21 1.17
N GLU A 163 3.01 -11.54 1.07
CA GLU A 163 1.81 -12.36 1.10
C GLU A 163 1.46 -12.73 2.54
N PRO A 164 0.18 -13.05 2.85
CA PRO A 164 -0.24 -13.38 4.21
C PRO A 164 0.59 -14.50 4.88
N ALA A 165 1.04 -15.49 4.11
CA ALA A 165 1.88 -16.57 4.61
C ALA A 165 3.28 -16.08 5.04
N ALA A 166 3.95 -15.31 4.19
CA ALA A 166 5.26 -14.74 4.50
C ALA A 166 5.20 -13.76 5.69
N VAL A 167 4.11 -13.01 5.80
CA VAL A 167 3.85 -12.14 6.96
C VAL A 167 3.68 -12.95 8.24
N ALA A 168 2.86 -14.01 8.20
CA ALA A 168 2.63 -14.88 9.36
C ALA A 168 3.93 -15.57 9.79
N GLU A 169 4.74 -16.03 8.85
CA GLU A 169 6.05 -16.62 9.10
C GLU A 169 7.00 -15.61 9.77
N ALA A 170 7.12 -14.39 9.25
CA ALA A 170 7.96 -13.36 9.84
C ALA A 170 7.54 -13.04 11.29
N VAL A 171 6.24 -12.92 11.54
CA VAL A 171 5.69 -12.67 12.88
C VAL A 171 5.96 -13.86 13.82
N ALA A 172 5.84 -15.10 13.34
CA ALA A 172 6.14 -16.30 14.12
C ALA A 172 7.62 -16.36 14.56
N HIS A 173 8.53 -15.76 13.78
CA HIS A 173 9.94 -15.62 14.14
C HIS A 173 10.25 -14.38 15.01
N GLY A 174 9.22 -13.64 15.45
CA GLY A 174 9.36 -12.48 16.33
C GLY A 174 9.56 -11.15 15.60
N ALA A 175 9.25 -11.05 14.31
CA ALA A 175 9.19 -9.76 13.63
C ALA A 175 8.12 -8.86 14.27
N CYS A 176 8.55 -7.69 14.75
CA CYS A 176 7.67 -6.63 15.22
C CYS A 176 7.06 -5.87 14.03
N ALA A 177 7.69 -5.89 12.86
CA ALA A 177 7.09 -5.30 11.67
C ALA A 177 7.45 -6.03 10.38
N VAL A 178 6.57 -5.91 9.38
CA VAL A 178 6.85 -6.35 8.00
C VAL A 178 6.57 -5.17 7.06
N LEU A 179 7.59 -4.74 6.31
CA LEU A 179 7.53 -3.60 5.40
C LEU A 179 8.05 -4.00 4.02
N TRP A 180 7.25 -3.85 2.97
CA TRP A 180 7.72 -4.13 1.62
C TRP A 180 8.87 -3.19 1.25
N LEU A 181 9.94 -3.72 0.66
CA LEU A 181 11.11 -2.98 0.18
C LEU A 181 10.75 -1.73 -0.64
N ARG A 182 9.68 -1.76 -1.44
CA ARG A 182 9.23 -0.59 -2.23
C ARG A 182 8.84 0.59 -1.33
N ASP A 183 8.30 0.31 -0.14
CA ASP A 183 7.72 1.27 0.80
C ASP A 183 8.77 1.77 1.81
N VAL A 184 10.01 1.26 1.74
CA VAL A 184 11.13 1.63 2.62
C VAL A 184 11.43 3.13 2.61
N PRO A 185 11.59 3.81 1.45
CA PRO A 185 11.98 5.21 1.42
C PRO A 185 11.01 6.12 2.16
N GLU A 186 9.72 5.82 2.07
CA GLU A 186 8.67 6.64 2.67
C GLU A 186 8.37 6.24 4.13
N HIS A 187 8.50 4.96 4.49
CA HIS A 187 7.94 4.45 5.75
C HIS A 187 8.96 3.85 6.72
N LEU A 188 10.18 3.49 6.32
CA LEU A 188 11.07 2.75 7.21
C LEU A 188 11.37 3.52 8.51
N CYS A 189 11.66 4.82 8.42
CA CYS A 189 12.05 5.62 9.58
C CYS A 189 10.99 5.64 10.69
N ALA A 190 9.72 5.87 10.34
CA ALA A 190 8.69 5.87 11.36
C ALA A 190 8.26 4.44 11.76
N VAL A 191 8.53 3.39 10.95
CA VAL A 191 8.34 1.99 11.39
C VAL A 191 9.34 1.68 12.47
N LEU A 192 10.58 2.13 12.31
CA LEU A 192 11.60 2.06 13.35
C LEU A 192 11.13 2.78 14.62
N ASP A 193 10.59 4.00 14.53
CA ASP A 193 10.06 4.73 15.70
C ASP A 193 8.94 3.99 16.44
N LEU A 194 8.00 3.39 15.70
CA LEU A 194 6.90 2.63 16.28
C LEU A 194 7.40 1.35 16.94
N VAL A 195 8.26 0.60 16.25
CA VAL A 195 8.87 -0.60 16.80
C VAL A 195 9.72 -0.26 18.03
N ALA A 196 10.46 0.85 18.02
CA ALA A 196 11.22 1.40 19.14
C ALA A 196 10.34 1.78 20.35
N ARG A 197 9.03 1.95 20.15
CA ARG A 197 8.04 2.18 21.22
C ARG A 197 7.23 0.94 21.60
N GLY A 198 7.56 -0.22 21.02
CA GLY A 198 6.93 -1.50 21.34
C GLY A 198 5.67 -1.81 20.52
N TYR A 199 5.40 -1.06 19.45
CA TYR A 199 4.31 -1.37 18.54
C TYR A 199 4.68 -2.51 17.60
N VAL A 200 3.67 -3.32 17.25
CA VAL A 200 3.77 -4.33 16.19
C VAL A 200 3.08 -3.78 14.94
N VAL A 201 3.82 -3.62 13.85
CA VAL A 201 3.35 -3.05 12.58
C VAL A 201 3.34 -4.13 11.51
N VAL A 202 2.23 -4.84 11.41
CA VAL A 202 2.01 -5.76 10.30
C VAL A 202 1.29 -5.00 9.20
N GLY A 203 1.99 -4.73 8.10
CA GLY A 203 1.37 -4.23 6.88
C GLY A 203 0.37 -5.26 6.36
N SER A 204 -0.87 -5.20 6.84
CA SER A 204 -1.99 -5.84 6.16
C SER A 204 -2.02 -5.20 4.79
N ARG A 205 -1.90 -6.00 3.72
CA ARG A 205 -2.40 -5.53 2.43
C ARG A 205 -3.80 -5.06 2.71
N ASP A 206 -4.00 -3.76 2.51
CA ASP A 206 -5.30 -3.17 2.49
C ASP A 206 -6.16 -4.12 1.64
N ARG A 207 -7.16 -4.73 2.27
CA ARG A 207 -8.24 -5.45 1.58
C ARG A 207 -8.96 -4.52 0.57
N GLN A 208 -8.55 -3.25 0.51
CA GLN A 208 -8.84 -2.19 -0.44
C GLN A 208 -8.07 -2.20 -1.78
N GLU A 209 -7.10 -3.09 -2.02
CA GLU A 209 -6.57 -3.31 -3.39
C GLU A 209 -7.35 -4.39 -4.17
N GLN A 210 -8.55 -4.77 -3.73
CA GLN A 210 -9.59 -5.05 -4.71
C GLN A 210 -9.98 -3.71 -5.30
N GLY A 211 -9.43 -3.36 -6.48
CA GLY A 211 -9.85 -2.20 -7.26
C GLY A 211 -11.38 -2.06 -7.25
N PRO A 212 -11.92 -0.83 -7.43
CA PRO A 212 -13.32 -0.50 -7.13
C PRO A 212 -14.25 -1.65 -7.52
N ARG A 213 -14.95 -2.27 -6.55
CA ARG A 213 -15.77 -3.46 -6.81
C ARG A 213 -16.81 -3.17 -7.88
N LEU A 214 -16.46 -3.54 -9.11
CA LEU A 214 -17.31 -3.40 -10.28
C LEU A 214 -18.32 -4.54 -10.27
N THR A 215 -19.59 -4.18 -10.45
CA THR A 215 -20.63 -5.18 -10.72
C THR A 215 -20.31 -5.92 -12.02
N ALA A 216 -20.90 -7.10 -12.22
CA ALA A 216 -20.72 -7.85 -13.47
C ALA A 216 -20.99 -6.97 -14.71
N ARG A 217 -22.07 -6.17 -14.66
CA ARG A 217 -22.42 -5.25 -15.76
C ARG A 217 -21.45 -4.08 -15.95
N GLU A 218 -20.88 -3.56 -14.87
CA GLU A 218 -19.84 -2.53 -14.97
C GLU A 218 -18.56 -3.09 -15.58
N ARG A 219 -18.22 -4.35 -15.28
CA ARG A 219 -17.11 -5.08 -15.92
C ARG A 219 -17.34 -5.32 -17.40
N ASP A 220 -18.53 -5.80 -17.78
CA ASP A 220 -18.91 -6.02 -19.18
C ASP A 220 -18.78 -4.72 -20.00
N VAL A 221 -19.28 -3.61 -19.45
CA VAL A 221 -19.19 -2.28 -20.07
C VAL A 221 -17.74 -1.80 -20.12
N LEU A 222 -16.94 -2.00 -19.07
CA LEU A 222 -15.52 -1.63 -19.05
C LEU A 222 -14.71 -2.41 -20.09
N ALA A 223 -14.95 -3.71 -20.25
CA ALA A 223 -14.32 -4.54 -21.27
C ALA A 223 -14.70 -4.07 -22.68
N SER A 224 -15.98 -3.75 -22.91
CA SER A 224 -16.45 -3.21 -24.19
C SER A 224 -15.79 -1.85 -24.52
N ILE A 225 -15.58 -1.00 -23.50
CA ILE A 225 -14.84 0.26 -23.62
C ILE A 225 -13.35 0.03 -23.90
N ALA A 226 -12.73 -0.99 -23.30
CA ALA A 226 -11.34 -1.33 -23.60
C ALA A 226 -11.18 -1.80 -25.06
N ALA A 227 -12.15 -2.56 -25.57
CA ALA A 227 -12.18 -3.04 -26.95
C ALA A 227 -12.60 -1.98 -28.00
N GLY A 228 -12.66 -0.70 -27.65
CA GLY A 228 -12.93 0.37 -28.64
C GLY A 228 -14.40 0.57 -29.01
N HIS A 229 -15.35 -0.20 -28.45
CA HIS A 229 -16.75 -0.12 -28.86
C HIS A 229 -17.42 1.21 -28.52
N THR A 230 -18.35 1.61 -29.39
CA THR A 230 -19.30 2.72 -29.20
C THR A 230 -20.48 2.30 -28.31
N ILE A 231 -21.21 3.27 -27.75
CA ILE A 231 -22.40 3.01 -26.91
C ILE A 231 -23.42 2.11 -27.63
N ARG A 232 -23.66 2.35 -28.92
CA ARG A 232 -24.59 1.55 -29.75
C ARG A 232 -24.09 0.13 -30.02
N GLN A 233 -22.78 -0.07 -30.10
CA GLN A 233 -22.18 -1.40 -30.25
C GLN A 233 -22.21 -2.16 -28.92
N THR A 234 -21.84 -1.51 -27.82
CA THR A 234 -21.93 -2.09 -26.46
C THR A 234 -23.37 -2.49 -26.12
N ALA A 235 -24.36 -1.66 -26.46
CA ALA A 235 -25.77 -1.96 -26.26
C ALA A 235 -26.20 -3.24 -26.98
N ARG A 236 -25.81 -3.39 -28.26
CA ARG A 236 -26.07 -4.59 -29.06
C ARG A 236 -25.36 -5.82 -28.51
N LEU A 237 -24.07 -5.70 -28.18
CA LEU A 237 -23.26 -6.81 -27.65
C LEU A 237 -23.79 -7.33 -26.30
N LEU A 238 -24.27 -6.43 -25.44
CA LEU A 238 -24.73 -6.78 -24.09
C LEU A 238 -26.25 -7.03 -24.00
N GLY A 239 -26.99 -6.88 -25.11
CA GLY A 239 -28.45 -7.07 -25.15
C GLY A 239 -29.23 -6.07 -24.28
N ILE A 240 -28.75 -4.83 -24.17
CA ILE A 240 -29.36 -3.78 -23.32
C ILE A 240 -29.58 -2.48 -24.09
N ALA A 241 -30.48 -1.63 -23.59
CA ALA A 241 -30.72 -0.31 -24.19
C ALA A 241 -29.50 0.62 -24.09
N SER A 242 -29.27 1.46 -25.11
CA SER A 242 -28.18 2.45 -25.13
C SER A 242 -28.18 3.38 -23.90
N LYS A 243 -29.37 3.78 -23.44
CA LYS A 243 -29.55 4.59 -22.21
C LYS A 243 -29.04 3.87 -20.95
N THR A 244 -29.17 2.55 -20.91
CA THR A 244 -28.64 1.71 -19.83
C THR A 244 -27.12 1.63 -19.88
N VAL A 245 -26.54 1.58 -21.08
CA VAL A 245 -25.08 1.66 -21.26
C VAL A 245 -24.54 3.01 -20.77
N GLU A 246 -25.19 4.12 -21.12
CA GLU A 246 -24.80 5.47 -20.68
C GLU A 246 -24.85 5.63 -19.16
N SER A 247 -25.97 5.24 -18.53
CA SER A 247 -26.10 5.30 -17.07
C SER A 247 -25.10 4.39 -16.35
N THR A 248 -24.84 3.20 -16.91
CA THR A 248 -23.83 2.28 -16.35
C THR A 248 -22.42 2.82 -16.52
N ARG A 249 -22.09 3.44 -17.67
CA ARG A 249 -20.81 4.13 -17.89
C ARG A 249 -20.61 5.30 -16.94
N ALA A 250 -21.65 6.09 -16.67
CA ALA A 250 -21.58 7.20 -15.72
C ALA A 250 -21.32 6.71 -14.28
N ARG A 251 -21.96 5.61 -13.87
CA ARG A 251 -21.69 4.97 -12.57
C ARG A 251 -20.29 4.37 -12.50
N LEU A 252 -19.87 3.66 -13.55
CA LEU A 252 -18.53 3.11 -13.70
C LEU A 252 -17.45 4.19 -13.59
N PHE A 253 -17.58 5.30 -14.32
CA PHE A 253 -16.60 6.39 -14.31
C PHE A 253 -16.52 7.06 -12.93
N ARG A 254 -17.68 7.28 -12.30
CA ARG A 254 -17.73 7.78 -10.93
C ARG A 254 -17.05 6.84 -9.93
N LYS A 255 -17.25 5.52 -10.07
CA LYS A 255 -16.58 4.50 -9.24
C LYS A 255 -15.07 4.44 -9.48
N LEU A 256 -14.63 4.64 -10.72
CA LEU A 256 -13.22 4.71 -11.09
C LEU A 256 -12.58 6.07 -10.77
N GLY A 257 -13.36 7.08 -10.36
CA GLY A 257 -12.86 8.46 -10.21
C GLY A 257 -12.40 9.10 -11.53
N ALA A 258 -12.87 8.58 -12.66
CA ALA A 258 -12.48 9.02 -13.99
C ALA A 258 -13.44 10.09 -14.53
N ARG A 259 -12.88 11.13 -15.17
CA ARG A 259 -13.63 12.21 -15.82
C ARG A 259 -13.92 11.90 -17.28
N ASN A 260 -13.09 11.06 -17.92
CA ASN A 260 -13.23 10.71 -19.32
C ASN A 260 -12.81 9.25 -19.59
N ARG A 261 -13.07 8.78 -20.81
CA ARG A 261 -12.79 7.41 -21.25
C ARG A 261 -11.32 7.04 -21.08
N SER A 262 -10.41 7.92 -21.51
CA SER A 262 -8.97 7.66 -21.46
C SER A 262 -8.47 7.51 -20.03
N GLN A 263 -8.93 8.38 -19.12
CA GLN A 263 -8.61 8.30 -17.70
C GLN A 263 -9.19 7.03 -17.07
N ALA A 264 -10.41 6.64 -17.43
CA ALA A 264 -11.02 5.40 -16.95
C ALA A 264 -10.21 4.17 -17.36
N LEU A 265 -9.74 4.12 -18.61
CA LEU A 265 -8.89 3.04 -19.12
C LEU A 265 -7.51 3.04 -18.44
N ALA A 266 -6.87 4.20 -18.29
CA ALA A 266 -5.59 4.30 -17.59
C ALA A 266 -5.67 3.83 -16.13
N ILE A 267 -6.79 4.09 -15.45
CA ILE A 267 -7.06 3.57 -14.10
C ILE A 267 -7.32 2.06 -14.14
N ALA A 268 -8.12 1.59 -15.09
CA ALA A 268 -8.46 0.18 -15.23
C ALA A 268 -7.23 -0.70 -15.54
N TYR A 269 -6.32 -0.25 -16.41
CA TYR A 269 -5.07 -0.95 -16.70
C TYR A 269 -4.14 -0.99 -15.49
N ARG A 270 -3.93 0.15 -14.81
CA ARG A 270 -3.11 0.20 -13.58
C ARG A 270 -3.68 -0.69 -12.47
N ALA A 271 -4.99 -0.80 -12.38
CA ALA A 271 -5.68 -1.63 -11.39
C ALA A 271 -5.86 -3.09 -11.83
N GLY A 272 -5.34 -3.52 -12.99
CA GLY A 272 -5.48 -4.89 -13.50
C GLY A 272 -6.91 -5.31 -13.81
N LEU A 273 -7.85 -4.37 -13.95
CA LEU A 273 -9.27 -4.63 -14.22
C LEU A 273 -9.53 -5.01 -15.69
N VAL A 274 -8.56 -4.76 -16.56
CA VAL A 274 -8.57 -5.04 -17.99
C VAL A 274 -7.18 -5.54 -18.38
N ALA A 275 -7.11 -6.65 -19.13
CA ALA A 275 -5.85 -7.18 -19.62
C ALA A 275 -5.18 -6.19 -20.59
N ALA A 276 -3.87 -5.94 -20.40
CA ALA A 276 -3.08 -5.17 -21.34
C ALA A 276 -2.86 -5.97 -22.62
N GLY A 277 -3.73 -5.74 -23.61
CA GLY A 277 -3.53 -6.12 -25.00
C GLY A 277 -3.92 -7.55 -25.36
N GLN A 278 -5.06 -7.69 -26.04
CA GLN A 278 -5.18 -8.53 -27.24
C GLN A 278 -6.01 -7.79 -28.30
N ASP A 279 -5.55 -7.93 -29.55
CA ASP A 279 -6.05 -7.39 -30.83
C ASP A 279 -5.83 -5.90 -31.16
N ARG A 280 -4.61 -5.61 -31.64
CA ARG A 280 -4.48 -4.85 -32.90
C ARG A 280 -4.65 -5.85 -34.05
N PRO A 281 -5.77 -5.89 -34.78
CA PRO A 281 -5.71 -6.41 -36.13
C PRO A 281 -4.86 -5.45 -36.96
N ALA A 282 -3.74 -5.95 -37.47
CA ALA A 282 -3.00 -5.32 -38.54
C ALA A 282 -3.98 -5.10 -39.71
N ALA A 283 -4.18 -3.85 -40.10
CA ALA A 283 -4.88 -3.54 -41.32
C ALA A 283 -4.04 -4.07 -42.50
N PRO A 284 -4.61 -4.85 -43.44
CA PRO A 284 -4.12 -4.84 -44.81
C PRO A 284 -4.66 -3.56 -45.45
N VAL A 285 -3.76 -2.65 -45.79
CA VAL A 285 -4.06 -1.49 -46.64
C VAL A 285 -4.00 -1.96 -48.10
N THR A 286 -4.99 -1.49 -48.87
CA THR A 286 -5.18 -1.53 -50.33
C THR A 286 -5.92 -2.71 -50.98
N GLY A 287 -6.99 -2.34 -51.71
CA GLY A 287 -7.26 -2.94 -53.02
C GLY A 287 -8.70 -3.37 -53.32
N HIS A 288 -9.70 -2.49 -53.24
CA HIS A 288 -10.91 -2.68 -54.06
C HIS A 288 -11.58 -1.34 -54.43
N ASP A 289 -11.08 -0.73 -55.51
CA ASP A 289 -11.92 0.10 -56.37
C ASP A 289 -12.59 -0.84 -57.39
N SER A 290 -13.90 -1.05 -57.25
CA SER A 290 -14.75 -1.46 -58.35
C SER A 290 -15.68 -0.28 -58.67
N PRO A 291 -15.66 0.29 -59.88
CA PRO A 291 -16.62 1.31 -60.28
C PRO A 291 -17.98 0.66 -60.56
N GLY A 292 -19.05 1.27 -60.06
CA GLY A 292 -20.43 0.83 -60.30
C GLY A 292 -20.90 1.07 -61.75
N PRO A 293 -21.93 0.35 -62.24
CA PRO A 293 -22.62 0.67 -63.48
C PRO A 293 -23.72 1.72 -63.22
N PRO A 294 -24.47 2.27 -64.21
CA PRO A 294 -24.40 2.12 -65.67
C PRO A 294 -24.48 3.47 -66.45
N ALA A 295 -24.40 3.42 -67.79
CA ALA A 295 -25.11 4.40 -68.64
C ALA A 295 -25.71 3.69 -69.88
N ARG A 296 -27.00 3.97 -70.11
CA ARG A 296 -27.78 3.55 -71.28
C ARG A 296 -27.34 4.31 -72.53
N THR A 297 -27.17 3.61 -73.64
CA THR A 297 -27.72 3.97 -74.97
C THR A 297 -27.76 2.72 -75.84
#